data_AF-A0A2R7LJP2-F1
#
_entry.id   AF-A0A2R7LJP2-F1
#
_cell.length_a   1.000
_cell.length_b   1.000
_cell.length_c   1.000
_cell.angle_alpha   90.00
_cell.angle_beta   90.00
_cell.angle_gamma   90.00
#
_symmetry.space_group_name_H-M   'P 1'
#
loop_
_entity.id
_entity.type
_entity.pdbx_description
1 polymer ?
#
loop_
_entity_poly.entity_id
_entity_poly.type
_entity_poly.pdbx_seq_one_letter_code
_entity_poly.pdbx_strand_id
1 'polypeptide(L)'
;MAWLASNFHIVLTVSGLLTLTMLQFVIAPGRSMSSTYGETLEGPLADVIVRGWGLLIGLTGGMLIWAAFHPETRDLAVGAAVISKVFYMGSLLAKGGRFIKGFSGITIVIDVVMVALLIAGQFL
;
A
#
# COMPACT_ATOMS: atom_id res chain seq x y z
N MET A 1 -8.57 -9.92 19.93
CA MET A 1 -7.34 -9.28 20.45
C MET A 1 -6.21 -10.28 20.64
N ALA A 2 -6.34 -11.33 21.47
CA ALA A 2 -5.27 -12.31 21.73
C ALA A 2 -4.66 -12.94 20.46
N TRP A 3 -5.49 -13.35 19.49
CA TRP A 3 -4.99 -13.90 18.22
C TRP A 3 -4.17 -12.88 17.42
N LEU A 4 -4.59 -11.62 17.37
CA LEU A 4 -3.91 -10.56 16.62
C LEU A 4 -2.54 -10.27 17.24
N ALA A 5 -2.44 -10.21 18.56
CA ALA A 5 -1.18 -10.03 19.27
C ALA A 5 -0.20 -11.19 18.98
N SER A 6 -0.69 -12.45 19.03
CA SER A 6 0.15 -13.63 18.77
C SER A 6 0.54 -13.80 17.29
N ASN A 7 -0.25 -13.25 16.36
CA ASN A 7 -0.08 -13.45 14.92
C ASN A 7 0.21 -12.15 14.15
N PHE A 8 0.67 -11.10 14.83
CA PHE A 8 0.90 -9.81 14.19
C PHE A 8 1.94 -9.89 13.05
N HIS A 9 2.92 -10.79 13.17
CA HIS A 9 3.87 -11.08 12.10
C HIS A 9 3.18 -11.53 10.80
N ILE A 10 2.10 -12.33 10.87
CA ILE A 10 1.32 -12.74 9.70
C ILE A 10 0.65 -11.52 9.06
N VAL A 11 0.06 -10.64 9.89
CA VAL A 11 -0.57 -9.40 9.41
C VAL A 11 0.44 -8.53 8.67
N LEU A 12 1.63 -8.36 9.23
CA LEU A 12 2.72 -7.61 8.62
C LEU A 12 3.19 -8.25 7.31
N THR A 13 3.40 -9.57 7.27
CA THR A 13 3.81 -10.29 6.07
C THR A 13 2.76 -10.20 4.97
N VAL A 14 1.49 -10.49 5.26
CA VAL A 14 0.40 -10.45 4.26
C VAL A 14 0.20 -9.03 3.74
N SER A 15 0.19 -8.03 4.62
CA SER A 15 0.07 -6.62 4.24
C SER A 15 1.26 -6.18 3.37
N GLY A 16 2.46 -6.62 3.71
CA GLY A 16 3.66 -6.35 2.95
C GLY A 16 3.68 -7.03 1.58
N LEU A 17 3.25 -8.29 1.48
CA LEU A 17 3.14 -9.02 0.21
C LEU A 17 2.11 -8.38 -0.72
N LEU A 18 0.95 -8.00 -0.19
CA LEU A 18 -0.07 -7.29 -0.97
C LEU A 18 0.44 -5.92 -1.43
N THR A 19 1.20 -5.22 -0.59
CA THR A 19 1.81 -3.94 -0.97
C THR A 19 2.93 -4.10 -2.01
N LEU A 20 3.70 -5.20 -1.96
CA LEU A 20 4.72 -5.53 -2.96
C LEU A 20 4.16 -5.74 -4.36
N THR A 21 2.86 -6.05 -4.51
CA THR A 21 2.23 -6.15 -5.84
C THR A 21 2.35 -4.85 -6.64
N MET A 22 2.54 -3.70 -5.96
CA MET A 22 2.75 -2.40 -6.61
C MET A 22 4.06 -2.30 -7.39
N LEU A 23 4.98 -3.26 -7.25
CA LEU A 23 6.13 -3.39 -8.14
C LEU A 23 5.73 -3.59 -9.62
N GLN A 24 4.48 -3.97 -9.91
CA GLN A 24 3.95 -3.94 -11.28
C GLN A 24 4.05 -2.55 -11.94
N PHE A 25 3.92 -1.46 -11.16
CA PHE A 25 4.09 -0.09 -11.65
C PHE A 25 5.54 0.22 -12.04
N VAL A 26 6.52 -0.50 -11.48
CA VAL A 26 7.93 -0.39 -11.87
C VAL A 26 8.19 -1.01 -13.23
N ILE A 27 7.52 -2.13 -13.52
CA ILE A 27 7.75 -2.93 -14.73
C ILE A 27 6.93 -2.38 -15.90
N ALA A 28 5.63 -2.17 -15.68
CA ALA A 28 4.65 -1.77 -16.69
C ALA A 28 3.72 -0.66 -16.16
N PRO A 29 4.25 0.57 -15.98
CA PRO A 29 3.52 1.70 -15.36
C PRO A 29 2.22 2.05 -16.10
N GLY A 30 2.25 2.18 -17.44
CA GLY A 30 1.06 2.53 -18.24
C GLY A 30 -0.08 1.52 -18.07
N ARG A 31 0.25 0.22 -18.13
CA ARG A 31 -0.73 -0.87 -17.97
C ARG A 31 -1.27 -0.95 -16.54
N SER A 32 -0.40 -0.72 -15.55
CA SER A 32 -0.76 -0.72 -14.12
C SER A 32 -1.68 0.46 -13.77
N MET A 33 -1.40 1.65 -14.32
CA MET A 33 -2.27 2.81 -14.16
C MET A 33 -3.64 2.58 -14.82
N SER A 34 -3.66 2.13 -16.09
CA SER A 34 -4.91 1.89 -16.81
C SER A 34 -5.80 0.84 -16.11
N SER A 35 -5.21 -0.26 -15.63
CA SER A 35 -5.96 -1.29 -14.92
C SER A 35 -6.42 -0.86 -13.52
N THR A 36 -5.64 -0.03 -12.82
CA THR A 36 -5.96 0.41 -11.45
C THR A 36 -6.95 1.58 -11.45
N TYR A 37 -6.70 2.59 -12.28
CA TYR A 37 -7.40 3.88 -12.27
C TYR A 37 -8.32 4.11 -13.46
N GLY A 38 -8.28 3.25 -14.48
CA GLY A 38 -9.01 3.45 -15.74
C GLY A 38 -8.38 4.50 -16.67
N GLU A 39 -7.32 5.17 -16.22
CA GLU A 39 -6.65 6.28 -16.91
C GLU A 39 -5.13 6.11 -16.79
N THR A 40 -4.38 6.74 -17.69
CA THR A 40 -2.90 6.70 -17.68
C THR A 40 -2.35 8.10 -17.83
N LEU A 41 -1.24 8.37 -17.15
CA LEU A 41 -0.40 9.52 -17.44
C LEU A 41 0.45 9.20 -18.67
N GLU A 42 0.66 10.18 -19.56
CA GLU A 42 1.40 10.01 -20.80
C GLU A 42 2.75 10.74 -20.78
N GLY A 43 3.68 10.25 -21.60
CA GLY A 43 4.99 10.86 -21.84
C GLY A 43 6.14 10.28 -21.00
N PRO A 44 7.41 10.54 -21.39
CA PRO A 44 8.59 9.92 -20.76
C PRO A 44 8.77 10.26 -19.29
N LEU A 45 8.42 11.49 -18.89
CA LEU A 45 8.52 11.91 -17.49
C LEU A 45 7.53 11.17 -16.59
N ALA A 46 6.30 10.94 -17.08
CA ALA A 46 5.30 10.19 -16.35
C ALA A 46 5.76 8.74 -16.09
N ASP A 47 6.40 8.11 -17.08
CA ASP A 47 6.97 6.77 -16.95
C ASP A 47 7.98 6.70 -15.79
N VAL A 48 8.91 7.65 -15.73
CA VAL A 48 9.92 7.73 -14.67
C VAL A 48 9.29 7.94 -13.30
N ILE A 49 8.35 8.89 -13.18
CA ILE A 49 7.69 9.21 -11.90
C ILE A 49 6.89 8.01 -11.38
N VAL A 50 6.10 7.38 -12.23
CA VAL A 50 5.20 6.27 -11.84
C VAL A 50 6.01 5.04 -11.45
N ARG A 51 7.11 4.74 -12.15
CA ARG A 51 8.03 3.66 -11.76
C ARG A 51 8.67 3.94 -10.40
N GLY A 52 9.17 5.16 -10.19
CA GLY A 52 9.76 5.56 -8.92
C GLY A 52 8.78 5.45 -7.76
N TRP A 53 7.56 5.94 -7.96
CA TRP A 53 6.47 5.83 -6.98
C TRP A 53 6.12 4.37 -6.67
N GLY A 54 5.95 3.53 -7.70
CA GLY A 54 5.70 2.09 -7.52
C GLY A 54 6.80 1.37 -6.76
N LEU A 55 8.07 1.74 -7.00
CA LEU A 55 9.21 1.19 -6.27
C LEU A 55 9.18 1.59 -4.79
N LEU A 56 8.89 2.85 -4.47
CA LEU A 56 8.78 3.31 -3.08
C LEU A 56 7.67 2.57 -2.32
N ILE A 57 6.53 2.33 -2.96
CA ILE A 57 5.45 1.53 -2.35
C ILE A 57 5.90 0.09 -2.16
N GLY A 58 6.54 -0.51 -3.18
CA GLY A 58 7.10 -1.85 -3.06
C GLY A 58 8.10 -1.98 -1.91
N LEU A 59 9.01 -1.03 -1.76
CA LEU A 59 9.95 -0.95 -0.63
C LEU A 59 9.20 -0.84 0.71
N THR A 60 8.10 -0.08 0.77
CA THR A 60 7.23 -0.04 1.95
C THR A 60 6.63 -1.40 2.28
N GLY A 61 6.22 -2.17 1.27
CA GLY A 61 5.81 -3.56 1.46
C GLY A 61 6.93 -4.45 1.98
N GLY A 62 8.16 -4.28 1.46
CA GLY A 62 9.35 -4.96 1.96
C GLY A 62 9.66 -4.62 3.41
N MET A 63 9.52 -3.35 3.82
CA MET A 63 9.69 -2.92 5.22
C MET A 63 8.68 -3.61 6.15
N LEU A 64 7.43 -3.77 5.74
CA LEU A 64 6.43 -4.51 6.54
C LEU A 64 6.81 -5.98 6.71
N ILE A 65 7.28 -6.64 5.64
CA ILE A 65 7.75 -8.04 5.74
C ILE A 65 8.96 -8.13 6.66
N TRP A 66 9.90 -7.20 6.56
CA TRP A 66 11.07 -7.15 7.45
C TRP A 66 10.65 -7.00 8.91
N ALA A 67 9.78 -6.05 9.19
CA ALA A 67 9.25 -5.76 10.53
C ALA A 67 8.44 -6.92 11.13
N ALA A 68 7.91 -7.82 10.31
CA ALA A 68 7.27 -9.04 10.80
C ALA A 68 8.22 -9.87 11.69
N PHE A 69 9.51 -9.90 11.32
CA PHE A 69 10.54 -10.69 11.97
C PHE A 69 11.54 -9.87 12.80
N HIS A 70 11.50 -8.53 12.70
CA HIS A 70 12.40 -7.59 13.39
C HIS A 70 11.58 -6.56 14.18
N PRO A 71 11.17 -6.89 15.42
CA PRO A 71 10.27 -6.06 16.23
C PRO A 71 10.75 -4.62 16.42
N GLU A 72 12.07 -4.41 16.50
CA GLU A 72 12.73 -3.11 16.67
C GLU A 72 12.47 -2.11 15.52
N THR A 73 12.01 -2.61 14.36
CA THR A 73 11.71 -1.77 13.19
C THR A 73 10.21 -1.56 12.95
N ARG A 74 9.34 -2.21 13.76
CA ARG A 74 7.88 -2.23 13.53
C ARG A 74 7.26 -0.86 13.54
N ASP A 75 7.56 -0.05 14.54
CA ASP A 75 6.98 1.28 14.70
C ASP A 75 7.21 2.16 13.46
N LEU A 76 8.43 2.13 12.94
CA LEU A 76 8.80 2.90 11.75
C LEU A 76 8.14 2.34 10.49
N ALA A 77 8.18 1.01 10.29
CA ALA A 77 7.60 0.37 9.10
C ALA A 77 6.07 0.51 9.04
N VAL A 78 5.40 0.28 10.18
CA VAL A 78 3.95 0.43 10.33
C VAL A 78 3.56 1.90 10.17
N GLY A 79 4.28 2.82 10.80
CA GLY A 79 4.04 4.27 10.67
C GLY A 79 4.13 4.73 9.22
N ALA A 80 5.21 4.38 8.52
CA ALA A 80 5.40 4.71 7.10
C ALA A 80 4.27 4.13 6.21
N ALA A 81 3.91 2.87 6.43
CA ALA A 81 2.85 2.21 5.67
C ALA A 81 1.47 2.86 5.92
N VAL A 82 1.13 3.14 7.18
CA VAL A 82 -0.15 3.77 7.54
C VAL A 82 -0.24 5.17 6.95
N ILE A 83 0.78 6.02 7.13
CA ILE A 83 0.79 7.39 6.60
C ILE A 83 0.64 7.38 5.08
N SER A 84 1.41 6.53 4.38
CA SER A 84 1.35 6.41 2.92
C SER A 84 -0.04 6.00 2.42
N LYS A 85 -0.63 4.96 3.03
CA LYS A 85 -1.97 4.46 2.66
C LYS A 85 -3.07 5.47 2.96
N VAL A 86 -3.04 6.13 4.11
CA VAL A 86 -4.01 7.17 4.47
C VAL A 86 -3.95 8.34 3.49
N PHE A 87 -2.75 8.80 3.14
CA PHE A 87 -2.57 9.86 2.15
C PHE A 87 -3.10 9.45 0.77
N TYR A 88 -2.82 8.23 0.33
CA TYR A 88 -3.31 7.70 -0.95
C TYR A 88 -4.84 7.61 -0.99
N MET A 89 -5.47 6.99 0.01
CA MET A 89 -6.92 6.91 0.12
C MET A 89 -7.56 8.29 0.15
N GLY A 90 -7.03 9.22 0.97
CA GLY A 90 -7.50 10.60 1.02
C GLY A 90 -7.41 11.30 -0.33
N SER A 91 -6.32 11.09 -1.08
CA SER A 91 -6.13 11.65 -2.42
C SER A 91 -7.15 11.13 -3.42
N LEU A 92 -7.50 9.84 -3.36
CA LEU A 92 -8.54 9.26 -4.21
C LEU A 92 -9.93 9.79 -3.87
N LEU A 93 -10.27 9.85 -2.59
CA LEU A 93 -11.56 10.36 -2.10
C LEU A 93 -11.75 11.84 -2.47
N ALA A 94 -10.68 12.64 -2.39
CA ALA A 94 -10.70 14.07 -2.76
C ALA A 94 -11.03 14.32 -4.24
N LYS A 95 -10.92 13.31 -5.12
CA LYS A 95 -11.31 13.40 -6.53
C LYS A 95 -12.78 13.06 -6.78
N GLY A 96 -13.63 13.07 -5.74
CA GLY A 96 -15.08 13.05 -5.88
C GLY A 96 -15.64 11.77 -6.51
N GLY A 97 -14.98 10.63 -6.31
CA GLY A 97 -15.45 9.34 -6.80
C GLY A 97 -15.08 8.98 -8.23
N ARG A 98 -14.36 9.85 -8.97
CA ARG A 98 -13.86 9.56 -10.32
C ARG A 98 -13.08 8.25 -10.38
N PHE A 99 -12.24 8.03 -9.38
CA PHE A 99 -11.40 6.84 -9.23
C PHE A 99 -11.94 5.84 -8.19
N ILE A 100 -13.21 5.94 -7.76
CA ILE A 100 -13.80 4.96 -6.83
C ILE A 100 -14.48 3.83 -7.61
N LYS A 101 -14.89 4.08 -8.85
CA LYS A 101 -15.48 3.07 -9.73
C LYS A 101 -14.35 2.23 -10.35
N GLY A 102 -14.14 1.00 -9.88
CA GLY A 102 -13.15 0.07 -10.44
C GLY A 102 -12.21 -0.51 -9.40
N PHE A 103 -11.04 -0.97 -9.86
CA PHE A 103 -10.05 -1.65 -9.01
C PHE A 103 -9.50 -0.74 -7.91
N SER A 104 -9.33 0.56 -8.18
CA SER A 104 -8.95 1.56 -7.18
C SER A 104 -9.96 1.74 -6.03
N GLY A 105 -11.24 1.41 -6.23
CA GLY A 105 -12.20 1.35 -5.13
C GLY A 105 -11.95 0.16 -4.20
N ILE A 106 -11.58 -0.98 -4.79
CA ILE A 106 -11.24 -2.21 -4.06
C ILE A 106 -9.95 -1.99 -3.25
N THR A 107 -8.95 -1.29 -3.82
CA THR A 107 -7.71 -0.99 -3.09
C THR A 107 -7.95 -0.12 -1.86
N ILE A 108 -8.87 0.86 -1.91
CA ILE A 108 -9.25 1.64 -0.72
C ILE A 108 -9.81 0.73 0.38
N VAL A 109 -10.73 -0.19 0.05
CA VAL A 109 -11.31 -1.11 1.05
C VAL A 109 -10.22 -1.99 1.67
N ILE A 110 -9.33 -2.54 0.85
CA ILE A 110 -8.19 -3.34 1.30
C ILE A 110 -7.29 -2.50 2.22
N ASP A 111 -6.97 -1.26 1.83
CA ASP A 111 -6.11 -0.37 2.62
C ASP A 111 -6.75 0.06 3.93
N VAL A 112 -8.07 0.29 3.98
CA VAL A 112 -8.80 0.54 5.24
C VAL A 112 -8.65 -0.65 6.20
N VAL A 113 -8.87 -1.87 5.71
CA VAL A 113 -8.72 -3.08 6.52
C VAL A 113 -7.28 -3.25 7.00
N MET A 114 -6.30 -3.06 6.12
CA MET A 114 -4.88 -3.13 6.48
C MET A 114 -4.52 -2.08 7.53
N VAL A 115 -4.89 -0.81 7.34
CA VAL A 115 -4.60 0.26 8.28
C VAL A 115 -5.21 -0.04 9.65
N ALA A 116 -6.46 -0.51 9.69
CA ALA A 116 -7.11 -0.89 10.94
C ALA A 116 -6.37 -2.04 11.64
N LEU A 117 -5.96 -3.08 10.91
CA LEU A 117 -5.21 -4.22 11.45
C LEU A 117 -3.80 -3.84 11.91
N LEU A 118 -3.11 -2.98 11.16
CA LEU A 118 -1.78 -2.48 11.47
C LEU A 118 -1.80 -1.62 12.73
N ILE A 119 -2.74 -0.67 12.83
CA ILE A 119 -2.93 0.15 14.03
C ILE A 119 -3.31 -0.73 15.21
N ALA A 120 -4.33 -1.58 15.07
CA ALA A 120 -4.80 -2.42 16.16
C ALA A 120 -3.71 -3.38 16.66
N GLY A 121 -2.95 -4.01 15.77
CA GLY A 121 -1.88 -4.94 16.13
C GLY A 121 -0.63 -4.25 16.69
N GLN A 122 -0.41 -2.98 16.38
CA GLN A 122 0.71 -2.19 16.90
C GLN A 122 0.53 -1.80 18.39
N PHE A 123 -0.71 -1.71 18.87
CA PHE A 123 -1.04 -1.33 20.25
C PHE A 123 -1.42 -2.52 21.15
N LEU A 124 -1.23 -3.75 20.68
CA LEU A 124 -1.53 -5.00 21.38
C LEU A 124 -0.25 -5.77 21.73
#